data_AF-A0A3D6EFS6-F1
#
_entry.id   AF-A0A3D6EFS6-F1
#
_cell.length_a   1.000
_cell.length_b   1.000
_cell.length_c   1.000
_cell.angle_alpha   90.00
_cell.angle_beta   90.00
_cell.angle_gamma   90.00
#
_symmetry.space_group_name_H-M   'P 1'
#
loop_
_entity.id
_entity.type
_entity.pdbx_description
1 polymer ?
#
loop_
_entity_poly.entity_id
_entity_poly.type
_entity_poly.pdbx_seq_one_letter_code
_entity_poly.pdbx_strand_id
1 'polypeptide(L)'
;MSKFSTRFLVMSVLFTVCLITSNFFVPRLWQVGHTGFQLSGAVLLFPVSYILNDCLTEVYGYRKSRLVIWLAFALSAFVAVMSQIVCSLPAPAEEASIPVAEHFNSLFAMVPRTTIASLLAFICGSTVNAWIMSRMKVINKGKFFGLRAILSSIGGELIDSLIFFPFVF
;
A
#
# COMPACT_ATOMS: atom_id res chain seq x y z
N MET A 1 22.00 -18.61 -13.57
CA MET A 1 21.51 -17.71 -12.49
C MET A 1 20.96 -16.45 -13.13
N SER A 2 19.65 -16.20 -13.08
CA SER A 2 19.06 -14.99 -13.66
C SER A 2 19.54 -13.77 -12.87
N LYS A 3 20.46 -12.97 -13.42
CA LYS A 3 20.86 -11.70 -12.82
C LYS A 3 19.65 -10.78 -12.79
N PHE A 4 19.11 -10.51 -11.61
CA PHE A 4 18.12 -9.45 -11.44
C PHE A 4 18.79 -8.12 -11.79
N SER A 5 18.09 -7.27 -12.55
CA SER A 5 18.55 -5.92 -12.84
C SER A 5 18.54 -5.10 -11.56
N THR A 6 19.59 -4.35 -11.25
CA THR A 6 19.67 -3.47 -10.07
C THR A 6 18.46 -2.53 -9.99
N ARG A 7 17.96 -2.05 -11.14
CA ARG A 7 16.78 -1.19 -11.22
C ARG A 7 15.50 -1.90 -10.77
N PHE A 8 15.35 -3.18 -11.10
CA PHE A 8 14.22 -4.01 -10.66
C PHE A 8 14.22 -4.16 -9.15
N LEU A 9 15.40 -4.46 -8.58
CA LEU A 9 15.56 -4.61 -7.14
C LEU A 9 15.17 -3.33 -6.41
N VAL A 10 15.73 -2.18 -6.82
CA VAL A 10 15.46 -0.88 -6.19
C VAL A 10 13.97 -0.53 -6.27
N MET A 11 13.33 -0.66 -7.43
CA MET A 11 11.90 -0.40 -7.57
C MET A 11 11.04 -1.34 -6.72
N SER A 12 11.40 -2.62 -6.65
CA SER A 12 10.66 -3.61 -5.86
C SER A 12 10.76 -3.33 -4.37
N VAL A 13 11.95 -2.96 -3.89
CA VAL A 13 12.19 -2.59 -2.49
C VAL A 13 11.45 -1.30 -2.15
N LEU A 14 11.55 -0.27 -2.98
CA LEU A 14 10.84 1.00 -2.77
C LEU A 14 9.32 0.79 -2.72
N PHE A 15 8.77 0.00 -3.65
CA PHE A 15 7.35 -0.34 -3.66
C PHE A 15 6.95 -1.05 -2.35
N THR A 16 7.74 -2.04 -1.94
CA THR A 16 7.48 -2.83 -0.73
C THR A 16 7.52 -1.96 0.52
N VAL A 17 8.52 -1.08 0.64
CA VAL A 17 8.64 -0.16 1.78
C VAL A 17 7.50 0.84 1.79
N CYS A 18 7.09 1.39 0.64
CA CYS A 18 5.94 2.29 0.56
C CYS A 18 4.66 1.60 1.03
N LEU A 19 4.42 0.36 0.60
CA LEU A 19 3.24 -0.42 0.96
C LEU A 19 3.21 -0.78 2.46
N ILE A 20 4.34 -1.17 3.05
CA ILE A 20 4.41 -1.45 4.49
C ILE A 20 4.19 -0.16 5.28
N THR A 21 4.86 0.93 4.88
CA THR A 21 4.77 2.23 5.58
C THR A 21 3.37 2.83 5.48
N SER A 22 2.68 2.66 4.35
CA SER A 22 1.30 3.15 4.21
C SER A 22 0.36 2.47 5.20
N ASN A 23 0.50 1.15 5.42
CA ASN A 23 -0.28 0.40 6.42
C ASN A 23 -0.08 0.92 7.86
N PHE A 24 1.07 1.51 8.17
CA PHE A 24 1.35 2.13 9.48
C PHE A 24 0.74 3.51 9.66
N PHE A 25 0.67 4.29 8.59
CA PHE A 25 0.15 5.66 8.65
C PHE A 25 -1.37 5.72 8.58
N VAL A 26 -2.03 4.58 8.41
CA VAL A 26 -3.49 4.46 8.33
C VAL A 26 -4.21 5.13 9.50
N PRO A 27 -3.86 4.86 10.77
CA PRO A 27 -4.58 5.40 11.93
C PRO A 27 -4.39 6.91 12.12
N ARG A 28 -3.36 7.49 11.48
CA ARG A 28 -3.12 8.93 11.56
C ARG A 28 -4.03 9.66 10.60
N LEU A 29 -5.19 10.07 11.10
CA LEU A 29 -6.15 10.90 10.37
C LEU A 29 -5.73 12.37 10.38
N TRP A 30 -6.02 13.08 9.30
CA TRP A 30 -5.87 14.53 9.17
C TRP A 30 -7.08 15.14 8.47
N GLN A 31 -7.40 16.39 8.82
CA GLN A 31 -8.55 17.10 8.29
C GLN A 31 -8.18 17.90 7.04
N VAL A 32 -9.02 17.79 6.00
CA VAL A 32 -8.82 18.55 4.76
C VAL A 32 -9.42 19.95 4.93
N GLY A 33 -8.57 20.91 5.32
CA GLY A 33 -8.97 22.31 5.50
C GLY A 33 -10.07 22.47 6.55
N HIS A 34 -11.06 23.31 6.27
CA HIS A 34 -12.24 23.50 7.14
C HIS A 34 -13.39 22.54 6.84
N THR A 35 -13.19 21.56 5.96
CA THR A 35 -14.25 20.59 5.64
C THR A 35 -14.27 19.46 6.67
N GLY A 36 -15.43 18.83 6.89
CA GLY A 36 -15.56 17.69 7.81
C GLY A 36 -14.93 16.38 7.31
N PHE A 37 -14.23 16.41 6.17
CA PHE A 37 -13.60 15.23 5.59
C PHE A 37 -12.27 14.92 6.26
N GLN A 38 -12.14 13.68 6.73
CA GLN A 38 -10.91 13.14 7.30
C GLN A 38 -10.26 12.21 6.28
N LEU A 39 -8.96 12.41 6.04
CA LEU A 39 -8.15 11.53 5.22
C LEU A 39 -7.10 10.85 6.09
N SER A 40 -6.71 9.65 5.67
CA SER A 40 -5.60 8.94 6.30
C SER A 40 -4.25 9.48 5.83
N GLY A 41 -3.23 9.42 6.69
CA GLY A 41 -1.84 9.70 6.31
C GLY A 41 -1.29 8.77 5.23
N ALA A 42 -1.89 7.58 5.07
CA ALA A 42 -1.54 6.62 4.02
C ALA A 42 -1.73 7.17 2.59
N VAL A 43 -2.65 8.14 2.41
CA VAL A 43 -2.95 8.78 1.11
C VAL A 43 -1.71 9.41 0.47
N LEU A 44 -0.71 9.83 1.26
CA LEU A 44 0.53 10.39 0.70
C LEU A 44 1.39 9.36 -0.03
N LEU A 45 1.33 8.08 0.38
CA LEU A 45 2.17 7.01 -0.14
C LEU A 45 1.52 6.21 -1.27
N PHE A 46 0.19 6.29 -1.41
CA PHE A 46 -0.55 5.57 -2.45
C PHE A 46 -0.18 6.01 -3.87
N PRO A 47 -0.14 7.32 -4.23
CA PRO A 47 0.26 7.75 -5.57
C PRO A 47 1.66 7.24 -5.95
N VAL A 48 2.60 7.29 -5.01
CA VAL A 48 3.98 6.80 -5.21
C VAL A 48 3.99 5.28 -5.46
N SER A 49 3.23 4.53 -4.68
CA SER A 49 3.13 3.07 -4.81
C SER A 49 2.52 2.65 -6.15
N TYR A 50 1.50 3.36 -6.62
CA TYR A 50 0.87 3.12 -7.93
C TYR A 50 1.81 3.44 -9.09
N ILE A 51 2.53 4.57 -9.04
CA ILE A 51 3.55 4.92 -10.05
C ILE A 51 4.64 3.84 -10.12
N LEU A 52 5.15 3.38 -8.97
CA LEU A 52 6.16 2.32 -8.92
C LEU A 52 5.62 1.01 -9.50
N ASN A 53 4.38 0.64 -9.19
CA ASN A 53 3.72 -0.54 -9.73
C ASN A 53 3.54 -0.46 -11.26
N ASP A 54 3.14 0.70 -11.79
CA ASP A 54 2.99 0.93 -13.22
C ASP A 54 4.34 0.81 -13.95
N CYS A 55 5.40 1.40 -13.39
CA CYS A 55 6.76 1.26 -13.90
C CYS A 55 7.25 -0.20 -13.88
N LEU A 56 7.03 -0.91 -12.77
CA LEU A 56 7.37 -2.34 -12.65
C LEU A 56 6.64 -3.17 -13.70
N THR A 57 5.35 -2.90 -13.90
CA THR A 57 4.50 -3.63 -14.83
C THR A 57 4.86 -3.36 -16.29
N GLU A 58 5.20 -2.13 -16.67
CA GLU A 58 5.59 -1.79 -18.05
C GLU A 58 6.99 -2.32 -18.41
N VAL A 59 7.98 -2.17 -17.52
CA VAL A 59 9.38 -2.53 -17.82
C VAL A 59 9.64 -4.02 -17.67
N TYR A 60 9.10 -4.63 -16.61
CA TYR A 60 9.41 -6.02 -16.24
C TYR A 60 8.27 -7.00 -16.51
N GLY A 61 7.11 -6.48 -16.92
CA GLY A 61 5.94 -7.25 -17.25
C GLY A 61 5.09 -7.64 -16.04
N TYR A 62 3.83 -7.93 -16.32
CA TYR A 62 2.80 -8.20 -15.32
C TYR A 62 3.11 -9.39 -14.40
N ARG A 63 3.75 -10.47 -14.91
CA ARG A 63 4.11 -11.65 -14.09
C ARG A 63 5.09 -11.31 -12.97
N LYS A 64 6.12 -10.50 -13.26
CA LYS A 64 7.12 -10.11 -12.27
C LYS A 64 6.56 -9.08 -11.29
N SER A 65 5.79 -8.11 -11.78
CA SER A 65 5.12 -7.12 -10.93
C SER A 65 4.19 -7.79 -9.92
N ARG A 66 3.36 -8.76 -10.37
CA ARG A 66 2.48 -9.53 -9.50
C ARG A 66 3.24 -10.27 -8.39
N LEU A 67 4.42 -10.84 -8.68
CA LEU A 67 5.25 -11.47 -7.66
C LEU A 67 5.70 -10.47 -6.59
N VAL A 68 6.17 -9.28 -7.01
CA VAL A 68 6.59 -8.20 -6.09
C VAL A 68 5.44 -7.76 -5.19
N ILE A 69 4.25 -7.61 -5.76
CA ILE A 69 3.03 -7.29 -5.02
C ILE A 69 2.73 -8.34 -3.95
N TRP A 70 2.70 -9.63 -4.33
CA TRP A 70 2.45 -10.70 -3.36
C TRP A 70 3.51 -10.77 -2.27
N LEU A 71 4.78 -10.52 -2.61
CA LEU A 71 5.86 -10.44 -1.63
C LEU A 71 5.66 -9.26 -0.67
N ALA A 72 5.29 -8.08 -1.18
CA ALA A 72 5.04 -6.91 -0.33
C ALA A 72 3.87 -7.16 0.64
N PHE A 73 2.81 -7.84 0.20
CA PHE A 73 1.71 -8.24 1.07
C PHE A 73 2.10 -9.33 2.06
N ALA A 74 2.88 -10.32 1.65
CA ALA A 74 3.40 -11.35 2.57
C ALA A 74 4.27 -10.73 3.67
N LEU A 75 5.13 -9.77 3.32
CA LEU A 75 5.93 -9.02 4.28
C LEU A 75 5.09 -8.11 5.18
N SER A 76 4.04 -7.48 4.65
CA SER A 76 3.08 -6.71 5.46
C SER A 76 2.32 -7.61 6.45
N ALA A 77 1.91 -8.80 6.01
CA ALA A 77 1.27 -9.79 6.88
C ALA A 77 2.24 -10.29 7.95
N PHE A 78 3.51 -10.50 7.62
CA PHE A 78 4.54 -10.82 8.60
C PHE A 78 4.67 -9.74 9.67
N VAL A 79 4.72 -8.46 9.26
CA VAL A 79 4.72 -7.32 10.18
C VAL A 79 3.49 -7.32 11.08
N ALA A 80 2.30 -7.59 10.53
CA ALA A 80 1.06 -7.66 11.29
C ALA A 80 1.05 -8.82 12.30
N VAL A 81 1.59 -9.98 11.96
CA VAL A 81 1.69 -11.11 12.89
C VAL A 81 2.71 -10.82 13.99
N MET A 82 3.89 -10.30 13.62
CA MET A 82 4.92 -9.94 14.59
C MET A 82 4.45 -8.85 15.53
N SER A 83 3.68 -7.86 15.06
CA SER A 83 3.14 -6.82 15.93
C SER A 83 2.17 -7.38 16.96
N GLN A 84 1.31 -8.33 16.58
CA GLN A 84 0.40 -8.99 17.51
C GLN A 84 1.16 -9.80 18.58
N ILE A 85 2.22 -10.50 18.18
CA ILE A 85 3.09 -11.21 19.13
C ILE A 85 3.71 -10.23 20.12
N VAL A 86 4.27 -9.11 19.64
CA VAL A 86 4.88 -8.10 20.51
C VAL A 86 3.85 -7.46 21.44
N CYS A 87 2.64 -7.17 20.96
CA CYS A 87 1.55 -6.64 21.78
C CYS A 87 1.06 -7.62 22.87
N SER A 88 1.26 -8.93 22.68
CA SER A 88 0.90 -9.95 23.66
C SER A 88 1.93 -10.14 24.78
N LEU A 89 3.08 -9.47 24.70
CA LEU A 89 4.11 -9.52 25.74
C LEU A 89 3.62 -8.88 27.04
N PRO A 90 4.12 -9.33 28.20
CA PRO A 90 3.76 -8.77 29.49
C PRO A 90 4.13 -7.28 29.57
N ALA A 91 3.33 -6.53 30.33
CA ALA A 91 3.55 -5.11 30.56
C ALA A 91 4.93 -4.84 31.19
N PRO A 92 5.55 -3.68 30.90
CA PRO A 92 6.82 -3.31 31.52
C PRO A 92 6.67 -3.14 33.04
N ALA A 93 7.74 -3.45 33.78
CA ALA A 93 7.77 -3.32 35.24
C ALA A 93 7.88 -1.87 35.73
N GLU A 94 8.34 -0.96 34.88
CA GLU A 94 8.52 0.46 35.19
C GLU A 94 7.24 1.25 34.87
N GLU A 95 6.69 1.96 35.86
CA GLU A 95 5.44 2.72 35.72
C GLU A 95 5.49 3.77 34.60
N ALA A 96 6.63 4.43 34.40
CA ALA A 96 6.82 5.41 33.33
C ALA A 96 6.72 4.81 31.91
N SER A 97 6.97 3.50 31.78
CA SER A 97 6.97 2.78 30.50
C SER A 97 5.59 2.20 30.14
N ILE A 98 4.67 2.08 31.11
CA ILE A 98 3.30 1.58 30.92
C ILE A 98 2.51 2.37 29.85
N PRO A 99 2.42 3.71 29.90
CA PRO A 99 1.61 4.45 28.91
C PRO A 99 2.15 4.30 27.48
N VAL A 100 3.48 4.18 27.32
CA VAL A 100 4.11 3.95 26.02
C VAL A 100 3.70 2.58 25.45
N ALA A 101 3.67 1.54 26.28
CA ALA A 101 3.23 0.22 25.89
C ALA A 101 1.73 0.19 25.51
N GLU A 102 0.87 0.91 26.22
CA GLU A 102 -0.55 1.03 25.89
C GLU A 102 -0.79 1.75 24.55
N HIS A 103 -0.07 2.85 24.29
CA HIS A 103 -0.14 3.55 23.01
C HIS A 103 0.35 2.67 21.86
N PHE A 104 1.44 1.92 22.07
CA PHE A 104 1.94 0.94 21.11
C PHE A 104 0.87 -0.11 20.81
N ASN A 105 0.29 -0.73 21.84
CA ASN A 105 -0.75 -1.74 21.67
C ASN A 105 -1.98 -1.20 20.94
N SER A 106 -2.40 0.03 21.24
CA SER A 106 -3.53 0.68 20.56
C SER A 106 -3.26 0.89 19.07
N LEU A 107 -2.05 1.33 18.71
CA LEU A 107 -1.67 1.57 17.31
C LEU A 107 -1.54 0.25 16.53
N PHE A 108 -0.90 -0.74 17.12
CA PHE A 108 -0.59 -2.01 16.46
C PHE A 108 -1.75 -3.03 16.49
N ALA A 109 -2.75 -2.85 17.35
CA ALA A 109 -4.01 -3.61 17.33
C ALA A 109 -4.78 -3.42 16.01
N MET A 110 -4.64 -2.27 15.37
CA MET A 110 -5.33 -1.97 14.11
C MET A 110 -4.62 -2.56 12.88
N VAL A 111 -3.32 -2.90 12.99
CA VAL A 111 -2.46 -3.33 11.87
C VAL A 111 -2.97 -4.57 11.13
N PRO A 112 -3.50 -5.63 11.79
CA PRO A 112 -4.07 -6.77 11.07
C PRO A 112 -5.26 -6.36 10.20
N ARG A 113 -6.16 -5.53 10.72
CA ARG A 113 -7.34 -5.03 9.98
C ARG A 113 -6.91 -4.18 8.79
N THR A 114 -5.96 -3.27 8.98
CA THR A 114 -5.47 -2.40 7.90
C THR A 114 -4.74 -3.20 6.81
N THR A 115 -3.99 -4.24 7.18
CA THR A 115 -3.29 -5.11 6.23
C THR A 115 -4.28 -5.93 5.37
N ILE A 116 -5.35 -6.45 5.97
CA ILE A 116 -6.40 -7.16 5.22
C ILE A 116 -7.14 -6.20 4.29
N ALA A 117 -7.50 -5.03 4.80
CA ALA A 117 -8.18 -4.00 4.00
C ALA A 117 -7.32 -3.52 2.83
N SER A 118 -6.01 -3.29 3.04
CA SER A 118 -5.10 -2.89 1.97
C SER A 118 -4.91 -3.99 0.94
N LEU A 119 -4.89 -5.26 1.33
CA LEU A 119 -4.87 -6.37 0.38
C LEU A 119 -6.10 -6.36 -0.53
N LEU A 120 -7.30 -6.25 0.04
CA LEU A 120 -8.56 -6.22 -0.72
C LEU A 120 -8.64 -4.99 -1.62
N ALA A 121 -8.37 -3.80 -1.07
CA ALA A 121 -8.38 -2.54 -1.79
C ALA A 121 -7.39 -2.58 -2.97
N PHE A 122 -6.16 -3.02 -2.71
CA PHE A 122 -5.13 -3.08 -3.75
C PHE A 122 -5.45 -4.11 -4.83
N ILE A 123 -6.01 -5.28 -4.50
CA ILE A 123 -6.41 -6.26 -5.53
C ILE A 123 -7.42 -5.63 -6.48
N CYS A 124 -8.43 -4.94 -5.97
CA CYS A 124 -9.44 -4.27 -6.78
C CYS A 124 -8.85 -3.06 -7.53
N GLY A 125 -8.13 -2.18 -6.84
CA GLY A 125 -7.52 -0.97 -7.40
C GLY A 125 -6.47 -1.27 -8.47
N SER A 126 -5.57 -2.21 -8.22
CA SER A 126 -4.57 -2.66 -9.21
C SER A 126 -5.19 -3.37 -10.41
N THR A 127 -6.32 -4.07 -10.23
CA THR A 127 -7.06 -4.67 -11.35
C THR A 127 -7.68 -3.59 -12.24
N VAL A 128 -8.28 -2.56 -11.64
CA VAL A 128 -8.84 -1.42 -12.38
C VAL A 128 -7.73 -0.62 -13.06
N ASN A 129 -6.63 -0.34 -12.37
CA ASN A 129 -5.46 0.30 -12.98
C ASN A 129 -4.98 -0.50 -14.21
N ALA A 130 -4.70 -1.79 -14.05
CA ALA A 130 -4.22 -2.64 -15.15
C ALA A 130 -5.23 -2.69 -16.32
N TRP A 131 -6.53 -2.68 -16.04
CA TRP A 131 -7.59 -2.62 -17.04
C TRP A 131 -7.57 -1.29 -17.82
N ILE A 132 -7.49 -0.16 -17.12
CA ILE A 132 -7.40 1.18 -17.73
C ILE A 132 -6.14 1.29 -18.60
N MET A 133 -4.99 0.87 -18.06
CA MET A 133 -3.70 0.87 -18.76
C MET A 133 -3.75 0.00 -20.04
N SER A 134 -4.33 -1.20 -19.96
CA SER A 134 -4.50 -2.11 -21.10
C SER A 134 -5.42 -1.52 -22.17
N ARG A 135 -6.61 -1.03 -21.78
CA ARG A 135 -7.58 -0.42 -22.70
C ARG A 135 -6.98 0.76 -23.46
N MET A 136 -6.29 1.67 -22.75
CA MET A 136 -5.65 2.82 -23.40
C MET A 136 -4.45 2.44 -24.25
N LYS A 137 -3.74 1.33 -23.95
CA LYS A 137 -2.68 0.81 -24.84
C LYS A 137 -3.22 0.45 -26.21
N VAL A 138 -4.39 -0.20 -26.26
CA VAL A 138 -5.07 -0.58 -27.51
C VAL A 138 -5.56 0.66 -28.26
N ILE A 139 -6.19 1.60 -27.56
CA ILE A 139 -6.76 2.82 -28.16
C ILE A 139 -5.65 3.73 -28.72
N ASN A 140 -4.57 3.95 -27.97
CA ASN A 140 -3.50 4.87 -28.35
C ASN A 140 -2.40 4.24 -29.20
N LYS A 141 -2.59 2.99 -29.69
CA LYS A 141 -1.57 2.22 -30.43
C LYS A 141 -0.20 2.21 -29.73
N GLY A 142 -0.20 2.14 -28.40
CA GLY A 142 1.01 2.15 -27.57
C GLY A 142 1.68 3.53 -27.37
N LYS A 143 1.10 4.63 -27.85
CA LYS A 143 1.63 6.00 -27.61
C LYS A 143 1.14 6.58 -26.27
N PHE A 144 1.87 7.58 -25.76
CA PHE A 144 1.56 8.35 -24.53
C PHE A 144 1.57 7.56 -23.21
N PHE A 145 2.68 6.88 -22.88
CA PHE A 145 2.84 6.13 -21.63
C PHE A 145 2.49 6.96 -20.37
N GLY A 146 3.02 8.19 -20.26
CA GLY A 146 2.85 9.01 -19.06
C GLY A 146 1.38 9.36 -18.77
N LEU A 147 0.62 9.77 -19.79
CA LEU A 147 -0.81 10.07 -19.63
C LEU A 147 -1.60 8.83 -19.19
N ARG A 148 -1.23 7.66 -19.71
CA ARG A 148 -1.88 6.41 -19.33
C ARG A 148 -1.62 6.04 -17.88
N ALA A 149 -0.38 6.16 -17.42
CA ALA A 149 0.00 5.88 -16.03
C ALA A 149 -0.73 6.80 -15.05
N ILE A 150 -0.86 8.08 -15.38
CA ILE A 150 -1.61 9.04 -14.54
C ILE A 150 -3.09 8.65 -14.48
N LEU A 151 -3.74 8.42 -15.63
CA LEU A 151 -5.16 8.09 -15.68
C LEU A 151 -5.48 6.72 -15.06
N SER A 152 -4.62 5.72 -15.24
CA SER A 152 -4.78 4.40 -14.62
C SER A 152 -4.56 4.45 -13.13
N SER A 153 -3.59 5.27 -12.66
CA SER A 153 -3.36 5.51 -11.24
C SER A 153 -4.55 6.19 -10.58
N ILE A 154 -5.12 7.25 -11.19
CA ILE A 154 -6.32 7.92 -10.66
C ILE A 154 -7.49 6.95 -10.53
N GLY A 155 -7.78 6.17 -11.58
CA GLY A 155 -8.88 5.20 -11.52
C GLY A 155 -8.65 4.07 -10.51
N GLY A 156 -7.41 3.59 -10.41
CA GLY A 156 -7.01 2.60 -9.42
C GLY A 156 -7.14 3.12 -7.99
N GLU A 157 -6.61 4.32 -7.72
CA GLU A 157 -6.62 4.97 -6.42
C GLU A 157 -8.04 5.31 -5.92
N LEU A 158 -8.94 5.68 -6.84
CA LEU A 158 -10.35 5.90 -6.51
C LEU A 158 -11.03 4.61 -6.02
N ILE A 159 -10.84 3.50 -6.74
CA ILE A 159 -11.42 2.21 -6.36
C ILE A 159 -10.77 1.66 -5.10
N ASP A 160 -9.46 1.81 -4.97
CA ASP A 160 -8.70 1.45 -3.78
C ASP A 160 -9.26 2.16 -2.55
N SER A 161 -9.39 3.49 -2.62
CA SER A 161 -9.95 4.32 -1.54
C SER A 161 -11.39 3.92 -1.19
N LEU A 162 -12.24 3.72 -2.19
CA LEU A 162 -13.65 3.35 -1.99
C LEU A 162 -13.83 2.02 -1.25
N ILE A 163 -12.88 1.10 -1.40
CA ILE A 163 -12.89 -0.19 -0.69
C ILE A 163 -12.14 -0.08 0.62
N PHE A 164 -11.03 0.65 0.66
CA PHE A 164 -10.17 0.75 1.83
C PHE A 164 -10.86 1.44 3.00
N PHE A 165 -11.46 2.62 2.79
CA PHE A 165 -12.04 3.40 3.87
C PHE A 165 -13.17 2.65 4.61
N PRO A 166 -14.17 2.04 3.95
CA PRO A 166 -15.23 1.30 4.63
C PRO A 166 -14.79 0.03 5.36
N PHE A 167 -13.70 -0.61 4.91
CA PHE A 167 -13.18 -1.81 5.57
C PHE A 167 -12.34 -1.48 6.80
N VAL A 168 -11.64 -0.34 6.79
CA VAL A 168 -10.74 0.08 7.88
C VAL A 168 -11.46 0.82 9.00
N PHE A 169 -12.40 1.70 8.68
CA PHE A 169 -13.14 2.51 9.66
C PHE A 169 -14.49 1.84 9.89
#